data_AF-L1J4G5-F1
#
_entry.id   AF-L1J4G5-F1
#
_cell.length_a   1.000
_cell.length_b   1.000
_cell.length_c   1.000
_cell.angle_alpha   90.00
_cell.angle_beta   90.00
_cell.angle_gamma   90.00
#
_symmetry.space_group_name_H-M   'P 1'
#
loop_
_entity.id
_entity.type
_entity.pdbx_description
1 polymer ?
#
loop_
_entity_poly.entity_id
_entity_poly.type
_entity_poly.pdbx_seq_one_letter_code
_entity_poly.pdbx_strand_id
1 'polypeptide(L)'
;MPPKGRVEGGEEPAVRKRKGTRVEAMPLSLFREISKVTMRRTEREFVQGRAYMLLEWNLMSRNSDTAELLYSHLGCTDDCLQFYVIRPQNDDGDDGRDWDPKHVYANPLIPELCPVLAVGIYWLTYHPNNFAARGKFFPGSSQRQRFRKHFCTQVLEDEGIKAAMESNGLLTGEIGVASIRLGSATYCTSGTTAPPPIVAIRVRAEGKIKGRQRKDESLWYDRAGDQHIGRLVAGLPFDKPDFAIPPPMFHTNDQESRKKLDGIFRLLFKDINSPRARSAAEMVLASFVYHLDFLRKELPRNHPVFKSQLFAHAGMIDELKQHVTIERNGRQVTGVPPYVSLLKAMEQMNQRIAQGIINELQSCLSSEVAAGASQNNHVHEGSSTEATMVPKEPANQPANLRIISHAIESAAPNQRRSQLGTSSGRAPDAACTQAGGGGGGGGGGGGASFGGGSKVGRCGSKVPYQSKGGYESNIARIAPWSEHKLTGLTTSEVWMLWHFGSADSGHVPLKKARCKDFHNKSDGKRLSDIKYLVHAIEEEAEALGIHNSNPGVEEAKFIFDQCENFLIQEYERVTRARGQETALPLSELSWLTVLELIRQQPTRRC
;
A
#
# COMPACT_ATOMS: atom_id res chain seq x y z
N MET A 1 -70.32 -17.77 -3.53
CA MET A 1 -69.52 -16.96 -2.57
C MET A 1 -68.47 -17.85 -1.93
N PRO A 2 -67.19 -17.70 -2.29
CA PRO A 2 -66.07 -18.25 -1.53
C PRO A 2 -65.51 -17.20 -0.54
N PRO A 3 -64.77 -17.63 0.49
CA PRO A 3 -64.57 -16.87 1.73
C PRO A 3 -63.45 -15.81 1.61
N LYS A 4 -63.60 -14.74 2.39
CA LYS A 4 -62.66 -13.62 2.54
C LYS A 4 -61.33 -14.09 3.13
N GLY A 5 -60.26 -14.01 2.32
CA GLY A 5 -58.88 -14.14 2.76
C GLY A 5 -58.36 -12.85 3.36
N ARG A 6 -57.76 -12.96 4.55
CA ARG A 6 -57.13 -11.92 5.37
C ARG A 6 -55.96 -11.28 4.61
N VAL A 7 -55.95 -9.95 4.50
CA VAL A 7 -54.80 -9.15 4.06
C VAL A 7 -53.81 -9.09 5.22
N GLU A 8 -52.71 -9.83 5.14
CA GLU A 8 -51.55 -9.61 5.99
C GLU A 8 -50.65 -8.57 5.33
N GLY A 9 -50.55 -7.40 5.97
CA GLY A 9 -49.61 -6.36 5.59
C GLY A 9 -48.18 -6.87 5.80
N GLY A 10 -47.42 -6.94 4.71
CA GLY A 10 -45.99 -7.16 4.77
C GLY A 10 -45.31 -5.93 5.34
N GLU A 11 -44.98 -5.95 6.63
CA GLU A 11 -43.90 -5.12 7.16
C GLU A 11 -42.60 -5.53 6.47
N GLU A 12 -41.93 -4.58 5.82
CA GLU A 12 -40.55 -4.73 5.38
C GLU A 12 -39.69 -5.23 6.54
N PRO A 13 -38.86 -6.27 6.35
CA PRO A 13 -38.03 -6.77 7.42
C PRO A 13 -37.03 -5.67 7.81
N ALA A 14 -37.21 -5.12 9.01
CA ALA A 14 -36.29 -4.18 9.62
C ALA A 14 -34.86 -4.71 9.50
N VAL A 15 -34.03 -3.99 8.74
CA VAL A 15 -32.61 -4.29 8.56
C VAL A 15 -31.97 -4.30 9.94
N ARG A 16 -31.70 -5.50 10.46
CA ARG A 16 -30.91 -5.69 11.68
C ARG A 16 -29.55 -5.06 11.45
N LYS A 17 -29.30 -3.88 12.05
CA LYS A 17 -27.95 -3.28 12.12
C LYS A 17 -27.01 -4.31 12.75
N ARG A 18 -26.15 -4.93 11.93
CA ARG A 18 -25.07 -5.80 12.39
C ARG A 18 -24.16 -4.97 13.32
N LYS A 19 -24.11 -5.32 14.60
CA LYS A 19 -23.14 -4.74 15.54
C LYS A 19 -21.73 -5.11 15.08
N GLY A 20 -20.94 -4.09 14.76
CA GLY A 20 -19.60 -4.19 14.18
C GLY A 20 -19.64 -4.07 12.66
N THR A 21 -19.57 -2.84 12.14
CA THR A 21 -19.46 -2.61 10.69
C THR A 21 -18.17 -3.26 10.20
N ARG A 22 -18.28 -4.40 9.52
CA ARG A 22 -17.14 -5.06 8.89
C ARG A 22 -16.60 -4.10 7.84
N VAL A 23 -15.33 -3.76 7.94
CA VAL A 23 -14.67 -2.93 6.94
C VAL A 23 -14.36 -3.82 5.73
N GLU A 24 -14.96 -3.51 4.59
CA GLU A 24 -14.83 -4.28 3.36
C GLU A 24 -13.58 -3.87 2.57
N ALA A 25 -13.09 -4.79 1.73
CA ALA A 25 -11.97 -4.51 0.82
C ALA A 25 -12.43 -3.58 -0.31
N MET A 26 -11.69 -2.50 -0.56
CA MET A 26 -12.07 -1.54 -1.60
C MET A 26 -11.83 -2.11 -3.00
N PRO A 27 -12.84 -2.19 -3.87
CA PRO A 27 -12.65 -2.59 -5.27
C PRO A 27 -11.77 -1.58 -6.03
N LEU A 28 -10.97 -2.06 -6.99
CA LEU A 28 -10.11 -1.19 -7.80
C LEU A 28 -10.92 -0.15 -8.60
N SER A 29 -12.13 -0.51 -9.04
CA SER A 29 -13.10 0.40 -9.69
C SER A 29 -13.44 1.60 -8.81
N LEU A 30 -13.83 1.34 -7.56
CA LEU A 30 -14.12 2.39 -6.58
C LEU A 30 -12.87 3.21 -6.24
N PHE A 31 -11.73 2.53 -6.03
CA PHE A 31 -10.46 3.19 -5.76
C PHE A 31 -10.06 4.18 -6.88
N ARG A 32 -10.24 3.77 -8.14
CA ARG A 32 -10.02 4.64 -9.31
C ARG A 32 -10.94 5.85 -9.30
N GLU A 33 -12.22 5.67 -9.02
CA GLU A 33 -13.19 6.77 -9.03
C GLU A 33 -12.88 7.77 -7.91
N ILE A 34 -12.58 7.30 -6.70
CA ILE A 34 -12.12 8.16 -5.60
C ILE A 34 -10.87 8.95 -6.02
N SER A 35 -9.88 8.27 -6.62
CA SER A 35 -8.65 8.94 -7.07
C SER A 35 -8.93 10.00 -8.13
N LYS A 36 -9.85 9.74 -9.07
CA LYS A 36 -10.25 10.68 -10.12
C LYS A 36 -10.99 11.90 -9.55
N VAL A 37 -11.94 11.71 -8.65
CA VAL A 37 -12.67 12.81 -7.99
C VAL A 37 -11.71 13.68 -7.18
N THR A 38 -10.89 13.05 -6.32
CA THR A 38 -9.93 13.78 -5.47
C THR A 38 -8.85 14.50 -6.28
N MET A 39 -8.45 13.99 -7.45
CA MET A 39 -7.49 14.64 -8.34
C MET A 39 -7.97 16.00 -8.85
N ARG A 40 -9.29 16.16 -9.09
CA ARG A 40 -9.88 17.38 -9.64
C ARG A 40 -10.11 18.47 -8.60
N ARG A 41 -10.02 18.13 -7.31
CA ARG A 41 -10.22 19.06 -6.20
C ARG A 41 -9.08 20.07 -6.12
N THR A 42 -9.39 21.31 -5.76
CA THR A 42 -8.40 22.40 -5.74
C THR A 42 -7.85 22.67 -4.35
N GLU A 43 -8.49 22.14 -3.30
CA GLU A 43 -8.00 22.29 -1.94
C GLU A 43 -6.73 21.44 -1.75
N ARG A 44 -5.74 22.02 -1.06
CA ARG A 44 -4.41 21.39 -0.92
C ARG A 44 -4.51 20.06 -0.17
N GLU A 45 -5.45 19.94 0.77
CA GLU A 45 -5.71 18.72 1.55
C GLU A 45 -6.03 17.53 0.64
N PHE A 46 -6.81 17.73 -0.43
CA PHE A 46 -7.12 16.66 -1.39
C PHE A 46 -5.89 16.26 -2.21
N VAL A 47 -5.01 17.20 -2.57
CA VAL A 47 -3.74 16.88 -3.26
C VAL A 47 -2.87 15.98 -2.38
N GLN A 48 -2.71 16.33 -1.11
CA GLN A 48 -1.96 15.49 -0.17
C GLN A 48 -2.68 14.15 0.08
N GLY A 49 -4.00 14.19 0.30
CA GLY A 49 -4.83 13.03 0.57
C GLY A 49 -4.79 12.01 -0.57
N ARG A 50 -4.83 12.46 -1.83
CA ARG A 50 -4.70 11.60 -3.01
C ARG A 50 -3.33 10.92 -3.08
N ALA A 51 -2.25 11.67 -2.91
CA ALA A 51 -0.90 11.10 -2.91
C ALA A 51 -0.73 10.08 -1.77
N TYR A 52 -1.23 10.40 -0.58
CA TYR A 52 -1.24 9.50 0.59
C TYR A 52 -2.01 8.21 0.29
N MET A 53 -3.22 8.33 -0.22
CA MET A 53 -4.09 7.20 -0.55
C MET A 53 -3.46 6.28 -1.62
N LEU A 54 -2.92 6.86 -2.69
CA LEU A 54 -2.25 6.11 -3.75
C LEU A 54 -0.99 5.40 -3.27
N LEU A 55 -0.21 6.03 -2.40
CA LEU A 55 0.93 5.37 -1.77
C LEU A 55 0.47 4.28 -0.79
N GLU A 56 -0.56 4.50 0.03
CA GLU A 56 -1.07 3.45 0.94
C GLU A 56 -1.53 2.20 0.18
N TRP A 57 -2.27 2.38 -0.91
CA TRP A 57 -2.68 1.30 -1.82
C TRP A 57 -1.49 0.60 -2.46
N ASN A 58 -0.60 1.35 -3.11
CA ASN A 58 0.51 0.75 -3.85
C ASN A 58 1.49 0.07 -2.89
N LEU A 59 1.77 0.64 -1.73
CA LEU A 59 2.63 0.04 -0.73
C LEU A 59 1.95 -1.07 0.06
N MET A 60 0.64 -1.33 -0.13
CA MET A 60 -0.15 -2.24 0.72
C MET A 60 0.11 -2.01 2.22
N SER A 61 0.33 -0.76 2.62
CA SER A 61 0.84 -0.43 3.96
C SER A 61 -0.30 -0.06 4.89
N ARG A 62 -0.06 -0.16 6.21
CA ARG A 62 -1.04 0.37 7.18
C ARG A 62 -0.98 1.89 7.10
N ASN A 63 -2.09 2.56 7.39
CA ASN A 63 -2.11 4.01 7.55
C ASN A 63 -1.01 4.52 8.51
N SER A 64 -0.71 3.79 9.60
CA SER A 64 0.41 4.15 10.50
C SER A 64 1.76 4.20 9.79
N ASP A 65 2.00 3.28 8.85
CA ASP A 65 3.29 3.11 8.20
C ASP A 65 3.43 4.13 7.07
N THR A 66 2.34 4.38 6.33
CA THR A 66 2.27 5.45 5.31
C THR A 66 2.51 6.84 5.93
N ALA A 67 2.03 7.08 7.15
CA ALA A 67 2.24 8.34 7.87
C ALA A 67 3.71 8.61 8.24
N GLU A 68 4.52 7.56 8.33
CA GLU A 68 5.92 7.60 8.79
C GLU A 68 6.92 7.41 7.65
N LEU A 69 6.48 7.49 6.38
CA LEU A 69 7.39 7.48 5.23
C LEU A 69 8.41 8.62 5.32
N LEU A 70 9.64 8.34 4.91
CA LEU A 70 10.77 9.27 4.96
C LEU A 70 11.40 9.44 3.57
N TYR A 71 11.78 10.67 3.22
CA TYR A 71 12.52 10.95 1.98
C TYR A 71 13.90 10.28 1.96
N SER A 72 14.53 10.07 3.13
CA SER A 72 15.79 9.31 3.24
C SER A 72 15.66 7.85 2.81
N HIS A 73 14.42 7.32 2.81
CA HIS A 73 14.07 5.95 2.50
C HIS A 73 13.31 5.82 1.18
N LEU A 74 13.41 6.86 0.34
CA LEU A 74 12.95 6.83 -1.04
C LEU A 74 14.15 6.59 -1.96
N GLY A 75 14.05 5.57 -2.79
CA GLY A 75 14.96 5.26 -3.87
C GLY A 75 14.26 5.16 -5.22
N CYS A 76 15.05 4.89 -6.24
CA CYS A 76 14.60 4.61 -7.59
C CYS A 76 15.51 3.55 -8.18
N THR A 77 14.92 2.59 -8.87
CA THR A 77 15.62 1.66 -9.76
C THR A 77 15.18 1.94 -11.20
N ASP A 78 15.74 1.20 -12.16
CA ASP A 78 15.57 1.39 -13.61
C ASP A 78 14.16 1.81 -14.05
N ASP A 79 13.10 1.19 -13.51
CA ASP A 79 11.72 1.37 -13.96
C ASP A 79 10.69 1.62 -12.84
N CYS A 80 11.11 1.82 -11.59
CA CYS A 80 10.19 2.06 -10.48
C CYS A 80 10.81 2.82 -9.30
N LEU A 81 9.94 3.41 -8.47
CA LEU A 81 10.31 3.96 -7.18
C LEU A 81 10.41 2.85 -6.13
N GLN A 82 11.30 3.03 -5.15
CA GLN A 82 11.49 2.10 -4.04
C GLN A 82 11.23 2.81 -2.71
N PHE A 83 10.28 2.30 -1.93
CA PHE A 83 10.02 2.79 -0.58
C PHE A 83 10.46 1.76 0.45
N TYR A 84 11.36 2.16 1.34
CA TYR A 84 11.78 1.34 2.48
C TYR A 84 10.95 1.75 3.70
N VAL A 85 9.95 0.93 4.03
CA VAL A 85 9.01 1.22 5.13
C VAL A 85 9.63 0.71 6.43
N ILE A 86 10.14 1.63 7.26
CA ILE A 86 10.71 1.25 8.55
C ILE A 86 9.60 0.98 9.54
N ARG A 87 9.62 -0.20 10.15
CA ARG A 87 8.77 -0.54 11.29
C ARG A 87 9.55 -0.30 12.58
N PRO A 88 8.94 0.32 13.61
CA PRO A 88 9.56 0.42 14.92
C PRO A 88 9.97 -0.96 15.42
N GLN A 89 11.13 -1.03 16.07
CA GLN A 89 11.66 -2.25 16.67
C GLN A 89 10.62 -2.84 17.64
N ASN A 90 10.23 -4.11 17.45
CA ASN A 90 9.44 -4.83 18.44
C ASN A 90 10.37 -5.36 19.55
N ASP A 91 9.82 -5.61 20.74
CA ASP A 91 10.53 -6.09 21.94
C ASP A 91 11.24 -7.47 21.77
N ASP A 92 11.14 -8.10 20.60
CA ASP A 92 11.68 -9.43 20.28
C ASP A 92 13.20 -9.45 20.00
N GLY A 93 13.89 -8.30 20.09
CA GLY A 93 15.33 -8.21 19.78
C GLY A 93 15.68 -8.34 18.29
N ASP A 94 14.69 -8.52 17.41
CA ASP A 94 14.83 -8.28 15.97
C ASP A 94 15.20 -6.80 15.79
N ASP A 95 16.22 -6.48 15.00
CA ASP A 95 16.64 -5.08 14.81
C ASP A 95 15.61 -4.25 14.03
N GLY A 96 14.48 -4.87 13.67
CA GLY A 96 13.30 -4.24 13.08
C GLY A 96 13.52 -3.78 11.65
N ARG A 97 14.67 -4.10 11.04
CA ARG A 97 15.01 -3.63 9.70
C ARG A 97 14.37 -4.53 8.64
N ASP A 98 13.17 -4.18 8.21
CA ASP A 98 12.72 -4.51 6.85
C ASP A 98 13.62 -3.72 5.89
N TRP A 99 14.67 -4.36 5.36
CA TRP A 99 15.50 -3.79 4.30
C TRP A 99 14.88 -3.94 2.91
N ASP A 100 13.75 -4.65 2.83
CA ASP A 100 13.14 -4.98 1.56
C ASP A 100 12.32 -3.80 1.01
N PRO A 101 12.65 -3.28 -0.17
CA PRO A 101 11.91 -2.19 -0.76
C PRO A 101 10.55 -2.66 -1.26
N LYS A 102 9.55 -1.79 -1.09
CA LYS A 102 8.28 -1.89 -1.81
C LYS A 102 8.39 -1.11 -3.12
N HIS A 103 8.34 -1.82 -4.24
CA HIS A 103 8.44 -1.23 -5.57
C HIS A 103 7.11 -0.60 -6.00
N VAL A 104 7.16 0.67 -6.43
CA VAL A 104 5.99 1.46 -6.85
C VAL A 104 6.21 1.93 -8.29
N TYR A 105 5.31 1.54 -9.18
CA TYR A 105 5.44 1.78 -10.63
C TYR A 105 4.61 2.98 -11.07
N ALA A 106 5.09 3.70 -12.08
CA ALA A 106 4.27 4.66 -12.80
C ALA A 106 3.24 3.92 -13.66
N ASN A 107 2.08 4.54 -13.87
CA ASN A 107 1.07 4.07 -14.82
C ASN A 107 0.87 5.13 -15.92
N PRO A 108 1.58 5.00 -17.07
CA PRO A 108 1.43 5.91 -18.20
C PRO A 108 0.06 5.85 -18.87
N LEU A 109 -0.69 4.76 -18.67
CA LEU A 109 -1.93 4.47 -19.38
C LEU A 109 -3.16 4.98 -18.63
N ILE A 110 -3.11 4.98 -17.29
CA ILE A 110 -4.20 5.38 -16.41
C ILE A 110 -3.66 6.41 -15.40
N PRO A 111 -3.61 7.70 -15.77
CA PRO A 111 -3.04 8.76 -14.93
C PRO A 111 -3.75 8.89 -13.57
N GLU A 112 -5.04 8.55 -13.50
CA GLU A 112 -5.82 8.59 -12.27
C GLU A 112 -5.31 7.58 -11.24
N LEU A 113 -4.74 6.45 -11.67
CA LEU A 113 -4.18 5.42 -10.78
C LEU A 113 -2.66 5.54 -10.60
N CYS A 114 -1.99 6.42 -11.35
CA CYS A 114 -0.54 6.54 -11.33
C CYS A 114 -0.03 7.12 -9.99
N PRO A 115 0.63 6.32 -9.12
CA PRO A 115 1.15 6.82 -7.85
C PRO A 115 2.32 7.78 -8.05
N VAL A 116 3.15 7.57 -9.07
CA VAL A 116 4.30 8.44 -9.38
C VAL A 116 3.83 9.83 -9.83
N LEU A 117 2.79 9.90 -10.66
CA LEU A 117 2.15 11.17 -11.03
C LEU A 117 1.56 11.87 -9.80
N ALA A 118 0.89 11.13 -8.92
CA ALA A 118 0.33 11.71 -7.69
C ALA A 118 1.41 12.30 -6.78
N VAL A 119 2.56 11.63 -6.65
CA VAL A 119 3.74 12.17 -5.98
C VAL A 119 4.24 13.44 -6.67
N GLY A 120 4.25 13.49 -8.01
CA GLY A 120 4.64 14.69 -8.76
C GLY A 120 3.74 15.89 -8.53
N ILE A 121 2.42 15.69 -8.59
CA ILE A 121 1.43 16.74 -8.27
C ILE A 121 1.62 17.23 -6.83
N TYR A 122 1.84 16.30 -5.89
CA TYR A 122 2.08 16.62 -4.49
C TYR A 122 3.36 17.44 -4.29
N TRP A 123 4.50 16.99 -4.83
CA TRP A 123 5.78 17.68 -4.70
C TRP A 123 5.78 19.06 -5.35
N LEU A 124 5.16 19.21 -6.53
CA LEU A 124 5.05 20.53 -7.17
C LEU A 124 4.12 21.48 -6.41
N THR A 125 3.13 20.96 -5.68
CA THR A 125 2.18 21.77 -4.90
C THR A 125 2.74 22.20 -3.54
N TYR A 126 3.44 21.28 -2.85
CA TYR A 126 3.89 21.50 -1.46
C TYR A 126 5.38 21.82 -1.33
N HIS A 127 6.17 21.54 -2.38
CA HIS A 127 7.63 21.51 -2.38
C HIS A 127 8.20 20.55 -1.33
N PRO A 128 8.99 19.54 -1.71
CA PRO A 128 9.63 18.65 -0.74
C PRO A 128 10.58 19.48 0.13
N ASN A 129 10.41 19.47 1.45
CA ASN A 129 11.30 20.17 2.38
C ASN A 129 11.76 19.22 3.49
N ASN A 130 12.87 18.53 3.22
CA ASN A 130 13.39 17.49 4.10
C ASN A 130 13.81 18.02 5.48
N PHE A 131 14.27 19.27 5.58
CA PHE A 131 14.76 19.84 6.83
C PHE A 131 13.61 20.23 7.76
N ALA A 132 12.65 21.02 7.27
CA ALA A 132 11.51 21.45 8.09
C ALA A 132 10.61 20.27 8.49
N ALA A 133 10.54 19.24 7.64
CA ALA A 133 9.72 18.04 7.88
C ALA A 133 10.40 16.97 8.75
N ARG A 134 11.62 17.19 9.28
CA ARG A 134 12.45 16.14 9.93
C ARG A 134 12.58 14.89 9.05
N GLY A 135 12.68 15.07 7.74
CA GLY A 135 12.79 14.00 6.75
C GLY A 135 11.48 13.30 6.38
N LYS A 136 10.33 13.65 6.99
CA LYS A 136 9.02 13.04 6.68
C LYS A 136 8.57 13.35 5.27
N PHE A 137 8.10 12.31 4.58
CA PHE A 137 7.49 12.42 3.25
C PHE A 137 6.23 13.28 3.30
N PHE A 138 5.37 13.03 4.30
CA PHE A 138 4.19 13.84 4.59
C PHE A 138 4.45 14.67 5.86
N PRO A 139 4.72 15.98 5.76
CA PRO A 139 5.01 16.82 6.91
C PRO A 139 3.77 17.09 7.75
N GLY A 140 3.98 17.43 9.02
CA GLY A 140 2.93 17.74 9.99
C GLY A 140 2.78 16.68 11.08
N SER A 141 2.07 17.05 12.14
CA SER A 141 1.72 16.14 13.25
C SER A 141 0.44 15.38 12.95
N SER A 142 0.34 14.15 13.47
CA SER A 142 -0.89 13.36 13.44
C SER A 142 -1.43 13.06 12.03
N GLN A 143 -0.53 12.89 11.04
CA GLN A 143 -0.89 12.65 9.64
C GLN A 143 -1.87 11.48 9.46
N ARG A 144 -1.67 10.39 10.22
CA ARG A 144 -2.60 9.26 10.29
C ARG A 144 -4.04 9.69 10.58
N GLN A 145 -4.23 10.51 11.61
CA GLN A 145 -5.55 10.98 12.04
C GLN A 145 -6.10 12.05 11.09
N ARG A 146 -5.24 12.92 10.56
CA ARG A 146 -5.62 13.93 9.57
C ARG A 146 -6.15 13.28 8.29
N PHE A 147 -5.40 12.33 7.74
CA PHE A 147 -5.82 11.58 6.55
C PHE A 147 -7.11 10.81 6.82
N ARG A 148 -7.19 10.08 7.95
CA ARG A 148 -8.43 9.37 8.33
C ARG A 148 -9.64 10.29 8.39
N LYS A 149 -9.53 11.43 9.08
CA LYS A 149 -10.62 12.39 9.19
C LYS A 149 -11.00 12.91 7.79
N HIS A 150 -10.05 13.41 7.03
CA HIS A 150 -10.28 13.93 5.67
C HIS A 150 -10.93 12.89 4.75
N PHE A 151 -10.39 11.67 4.73
CA PHE A 151 -10.91 10.57 3.92
C PHE A 151 -12.36 10.22 4.30
N CYS A 152 -12.63 10.00 5.59
CA CYS A 152 -13.96 9.58 6.02
C CYS A 152 -15.01 10.70 5.97
N THR A 153 -14.65 11.96 6.29
CA THR A 153 -15.65 13.03 6.45
C THR A 153 -15.78 13.96 5.25
N GLN A 154 -14.89 13.83 4.25
CA GLN A 154 -14.92 14.68 3.06
C GLN A 154 -14.89 13.84 1.78
N VAL A 155 -13.97 12.88 1.68
CA VAL A 155 -13.85 12.06 0.46
C VAL A 155 -15.02 11.09 0.32
N LEU A 156 -15.29 10.26 1.35
CA LEU A 156 -16.39 9.28 1.29
C LEU A 156 -17.78 9.90 1.38
N GLU A 157 -17.87 11.18 1.76
CA GLU A 157 -19.15 11.90 1.83
C GLU A 157 -19.54 12.58 0.51
N ASP A 158 -18.65 12.58 -0.49
CA ASP A 158 -18.94 13.08 -1.84
C ASP A 158 -20.02 12.24 -2.52
N GLU A 159 -21.02 12.90 -3.10
CA GLU A 159 -22.19 12.23 -3.72
C GLU A 159 -21.80 11.33 -4.90
N GLY A 160 -20.80 11.72 -5.70
CA GLY A 160 -20.30 10.88 -6.79
C GLY A 160 -19.62 9.61 -6.28
N ILE A 161 -18.91 9.72 -5.15
CA ILE A 161 -18.27 8.57 -4.50
C ILE A 161 -19.31 7.66 -3.83
N LYS A 162 -20.35 8.21 -3.21
CA LYS A 162 -21.48 7.41 -2.66
C LYS A 162 -22.19 6.62 -3.76
N ALA A 163 -22.52 7.25 -4.88
CA ALA A 163 -23.08 6.56 -6.04
C ALA A 163 -22.14 5.47 -6.58
N ALA A 164 -20.82 5.73 -6.60
CA ALA A 164 -19.83 4.72 -6.97
C ALA A 164 -19.80 3.54 -5.98
N MET A 165 -19.92 3.79 -4.67
CA MET A 165 -20.02 2.74 -3.66
C MET A 165 -21.27 1.87 -3.87
N GLU A 166 -22.43 2.49 -4.07
CA GLU A 166 -23.69 1.78 -4.36
C GLU A 166 -23.58 0.92 -5.62
N SER A 167 -22.96 1.44 -6.69
CA SER A 167 -22.73 0.68 -7.93
C SER A 167 -21.80 -0.53 -7.76
N ASN A 168 -20.96 -0.51 -6.72
CA ASN A 168 -20.11 -1.64 -6.33
C ASN A 168 -20.78 -2.55 -5.28
N GLY A 169 -22.06 -2.33 -4.95
CA GLY A 169 -22.80 -3.10 -3.96
C GLY A 169 -22.37 -2.85 -2.51
N LEU A 170 -21.79 -1.67 -2.22
CA LEU A 170 -21.28 -1.31 -0.90
C LEU A 170 -22.20 -0.32 -0.20
N LEU A 171 -22.40 -0.51 1.10
CA LEU A 171 -23.19 0.36 1.97
C LEU A 171 -22.33 1.45 2.64
N THR A 172 -22.99 2.53 3.05
CA THR A 172 -22.36 3.60 3.84
C THR A 172 -21.72 3.03 5.12
N GLY A 173 -20.43 3.33 5.30
CA GLY A 173 -19.65 2.89 6.46
C GLY A 173 -18.93 1.54 6.30
N GLU A 174 -19.15 0.80 5.20
CA GLU A 174 -18.38 -0.42 4.90
C GLU A 174 -16.97 -0.11 4.39
N ILE A 175 -16.78 1.08 3.82
CA ILE A 175 -15.47 1.57 3.37
C ILE A 175 -14.86 2.53 4.41
N GLY A 176 -13.59 2.31 4.71
CA GLY A 176 -12.77 3.21 5.53
C GLY A 176 -11.31 3.15 5.12
N VAL A 177 -10.43 3.78 5.89
CA VAL A 177 -9.00 3.80 5.52
C VAL A 177 -8.40 2.38 5.42
N ALA A 178 -8.80 1.48 6.32
CA ALA A 178 -8.33 0.09 6.27
C ALA A 178 -8.73 -0.63 4.96
N SER A 179 -9.85 -0.24 4.32
CA SER A 179 -10.31 -0.77 3.05
C SER A 179 -9.31 -0.56 1.91
N ILE A 180 -8.45 0.46 1.98
CA ILE A 180 -7.43 0.74 0.95
C ILE A 180 -6.42 -0.40 0.87
N ARG A 181 -5.79 -0.73 2.02
CA ARG A 181 -4.85 -1.85 2.10
C ARG A 181 -5.53 -3.18 1.82
N LEU A 182 -6.71 -3.42 2.42
CA LEU A 182 -7.47 -4.65 2.18
C LEU A 182 -7.79 -4.80 0.67
N GLY A 183 -8.25 -3.73 0.03
CA GLY A 183 -8.55 -3.68 -1.39
C GLY A 183 -7.35 -4.03 -2.26
N SER A 184 -6.19 -3.42 -2.00
CA SER A 184 -4.96 -3.72 -2.74
C SER A 184 -4.53 -5.20 -2.62
N ALA A 185 -4.59 -5.77 -1.41
CA ALA A 185 -4.23 -7.17 -1.18
C ALA A 185 -5.24 -8.15 -1.82
N THR A 186 -6.54 -7.87 -1.70
CA THR A 186 -7.61 -8.63 -2.36
C THR A 186 -7.48 -8.56 -3.87
N TYR A 187 -7.15 -7.39 -4.43
CA TYR A 187 -6.96 -7.21 -5.87
C TYR A 187 -5.85 -8.12 -6.42
N CYS A 188 -4.70 -8.19 -5.74
CA CYS A 188 -3.58 -9.04 -6.16
C CYS A 188 -3.79 -10.54 -5.92
N THR A 189 -4.73 -10.93 -5.05
CA THR A 189 -5.00 -12.35 -4.75
C THR A 189 -6.17 -12.89 -5.57
N SER A 190 -7.36 -12.37 -5.33
CA SER A 190 -8.62 -12.86 -5.91
C SER A 190 -9.26 -11.87 -6.89
N GLY A 191 -8.65 -10.71 -7.12
CA GLY A 191 -9.12 -9.70 -8.07
C GLY A 191 -8.46 -9.77 -9.46
N THR A 192 -7.59 -10.76 -9.69
CA THR A 192 -6.95 -11.04 -10.99
C THR A 192 -6.88 -12.54 -11.22
N THR A 193 -6.87 -12.96 -12.48
CA THR A 193 -6.63 -14.35 -12.90
C THR A 193 -5.14 -14.66 -13.08
N ALA A 194 -4.27 -13.67 -12.95
CA ALA A 194 -2.82 -13.81 -12.98
C ALA A 194 -2.16 -13.34 -11.66
N PRO A 195 -2.58 -13.89 -10.49
CA PRO A 195 -2.08 -13.41 -9.20
C PRO A 195 -0.58 -13.74 -9.03
N PRO A 196 0.20 -12.84 -8.40
CA PRO A 196 1.53 -13.17 -7.91
C PRO A 196 1.45 -14.26 -6.83
N PRO A 197 2.60 -14.86 -6.44
CA PRO A 197 2.62 -15.80 -5.32
C PRO A 197 2.03 -15.17 -4.05
N ILE A 198 1.07 -15.86 -3.41
CA ILE A 198 0.41 -15.40 -2.19
C ILE A 198 1.40 -15.01 -1.08
N VAL A 199 2.53 -15.71 -1.04
CA VAL A 199 3.65 -15.45 -0.13
C VAL A 199 4.20 -14.04 -0.32
N ALA A 200 4.45 -13.62 -1.56
CA ALA A 200 4.95 -12.27 -1.85
C ALA A 200 3.94 -11.20 -1.43
N ILE A 201 2.64 -11.48 -1.59
CA ILE A 201 1.56 -10.56 -1.19
C ILE A 201 1.52 -10.42 0.33
N ARG A 202 1.59 -11.53 1.07
CA ARG A 202 1.68 -11.51 2.54
C ARG A 202 2.91 -10.76 3.03
N VAL A 203 4.07 -11.04 2.42
CA VAL A 203 5.33 -10.34 2.75
C VAL A 203 5.20 -8.83 2.50
N ARG A 204 4.60 -8.39 1.39
CA ARG A 204 4.38 -6.97 1.12
C ARG A 204 3.38 -6.31 2.07
N ALA A 205 2.25 -6.96 2.36
CA ALA A 205 1.14 -6.38 3.13
C ALA A 205 1.34 -6.44 4.66
N GLU A 206 1.99 -7.49 5.16
CA GLU A 206 2.13 -7.81 6.58
C GLU A 206 3.59 -7.85 7.03
N GLY A 207 4.54 -7.92 6.10
CA GLY A 207 5.96 -8.09 6.37
C GLY A 207 6.36 -9.52 6.67
N LYS A 208 7.38 -9.74 7.51
CA LYS A 208 7.77 -11.10 7.95
C LYS A 208 6.52 -11.84 8.44
N ILE A 209 6.25 -13.03 7.88
CA ILE A 209 5.11 -13.89 8.26
C ILE A 209 5.33 -14.32 9.71
N LYS A 210 4.71 -13.63 10.67
CA LYS A 210 4.77 -13.99 12.10
C LYS A 210 3.56 -14.86 12.45
N GLY A 211 3.79 -16.15 12.67
CA GLY A 211 2.78 -17.12 13.11
C GLY A 211 3.38 -18.20 14.02
N ARG A 212 2.61 -18.64 15.02
CA ARG A 212 2.98 -19.62 16.08
C ARG A 212 3.33 -21.04 15.59
N GLN A 213 3.29 -21.29 14.29
CA GLN A 213 3.70 -22.57 13.71
C GLN A 213 5.01 -22.37 12.94
N ARG A 214 6.10 -22.91 13.49
CA ARG A 214 7.48 -22.92 12.97
C ARG A 214 7.68 -23.53 11.56
N LYS A 215 6.63 -23.65 10.73
CA LYS A 215 6.70 -24.29 9.40
C LYS A 215 6.66 -23.32 8.22
N ASP A 216 6.19 -22.08 8.39
CA ASP A 216 6.18 -21.06 7.32
C ASP A 216 7.39 -20.09 7.40
N GLU A 217 8.33 -20.36 8.30
CA GLU A 217 9.48 -19.51 8.62
C GLU A 217 10.59 -19.53 7.54
N SER A 218 10.41 -20.29 6.46
CA SER A 218 11.41 -20.47 5.39
C SER A 218 11.18 -19.64 4.13
N LEU A 219 10.09 -18.86 4.05
CA LEU A 219 9.74 -18.12 2.84
C LEU A 219 10.08 -16.64 3.00
N TRP A 220 11.08 -16.20 2.24
CA TRP A 220 11.66 -14.87 2.31
C TRP A 220 11.13 -13.95 1.22
N TYR A 221 11.33 -12.65 1.42
CA TYR A 221 11.17 -11.67 0.36
C TYR A 221 12.03 -12.04 -0.85
N ASP A 222 11.45 -11.89 -2.04
CA ASP A 222 12.20 -11.79 -3.28
C ASP A 222 11.66 -10.62 -4.09
N ARG A 223 12.59 -9.84 -4.68
CA ARG A 223 12.26 -8.65 -5.48
C ARG A 223 11.29 -8.97 -6.61
N ALA A 224 11.39 -10.12 -7.26
CA ALA A 224 10.59 -10.42 -8.44
C ALA A 224 9.09 -10.50 -8.11
N GLY A 225 8.76 -11.10 -6.96
CA GLY A 225 7.38 -11.16 -6.46
C GLY A 225 6.84 -9.77 -6.12
N ASP A 226 7.63 -8.97 -5.41
CA ASP A 226 7.26 -7.60 -5.03
C ASP A 226 7.09 -6.67 -6.23
N GLN A 227 7.97 -6.79 -7.22
CA GLN A 227 7.92 -6.06 -8.48
C GLN A 227 6.67 -6.40 -9.29
N HIS A 228 6.31 -7.70 -9.39
CA HIS A 228 5.06 -8.13 -10.04
C HIS A 228 3.83 -7.55 -9.32
N ILE A 229 3.80 -7.60 -7.99
CA ILE A 229 2.73 -6.99 -7.19
C ILE A 229 2.66 -5.49 -7.45
N GLY A 230 3.81 -4.79 -7.43
CA GLY A 230 3.91 -3.35 -7.65
C GLY A 230 3.28 -2.91 -8.97
N ARG A 231 3.48 -3.68 -10.05
CA ARG A 231 2.84 -3.41 -11.34
C ARG A 231 1.33 -3.59 -11.32
N LEU A 232 0.83 -4.64 -10.66
CA LEU A 232 -0.60 -4.89 -10.51
C LEU A 232 -1.29 -3.76 -9.73
N VAL A 233 -0.79 -3.42 -8.54
CA VAL A 233 -1.42 -2.37 -7.72
C VAL A 233 -1.30 -0.96 -8.32
N ALA A 234 -0.33 -0.73 -9.22
CA ALA A 234 -0.26 0.49 -10.03
C ALA A 234 -1.38 0.54 -11.09
N GLY A 235 -2.13 -0.55 -11.29
CA GLY A 235 -3.24 -0.65 -12.24
C GLY A 235 -2.79 -0.87 -13.68
N LEU A 236 -1.61 -1.47 -13.90
CA LEU A 236 -1.16 -1.85 -15.25
C LEU A 236 -1.98 -3.04 -15.76
N PRO A 237 -2.29 -3.10 -17.08
CA PRO A 237 -3.18 -4.11 -17.64
C PRO A 237 -2.49 -5.48 -17.70
N PHE A 238 -2.78 -6.36 -16.73
CA PHE A 238 -2.13 -7.66 -16.59
C PHE A 238 -2.39 -8.62 -17.76
N ASP A 239 -3.41 -8.37 -18.56
CA ASP A 239 -3.85 -9.16 -19.70
C ASP A 239 -3.31 -8.64 -21.04
N LYS A 240 -2.42 -7.64 -21.04
CA LYS A 240 -1.87 -7.02 -22.25
C LYS A 240 -0.34 -6.95 -22.24
N PRO A 241 0.30 -6.87 -23.42
CA PRO A 241 1.74 -6.57 -23.53
C PRO A 241 2.16 -5.30 -22.79
N ASP A 242 1.22 -4.33 -22.72
CA ASP A 242 1.33 -3.07 -21.98
C ASP A 242 1.59 -3.23 -20.47
N PHE A 243 1.40 -4.42 -19.89
CA PHE A 243 1.85 -4.68 -18.52
C PHE A 243 3.36 -4.41 -18.33
N ALA A 244 4.14 -4.60 -19.40
CA ALA A 244 5.58 -4.37 -19.45
C ALA A 244 5.96 -2.95 -19.93
N ILE A 245 5.03 -1.99 -19.91
CA ILE A 245 5.31 -0.60 -20.24
C ILE A 245 6.34 -0.01 -19.25
N PRO A 246 7.38 0.70 -19.72
CA PRO A 246 8.30 1.43 -18.85
C PRO A 246 7.64 2.73 -18.35
N PRO A 247 8.12 3.30 -17.22
CA PRO A 247 7.65 4.59 -16.76
C PRO A 247 8.10 5.71 -17.71
N PRO A 248 7.47 6.89 -17.67
CA PRO A 248 8.00 8.06 -18.37
C PRO A 248 9.33 8.48 -17.71
N MET A 249 10.34 8.72 -18.54
CA MET A 249 11.70 9.00 -18.08
C MET A 249 12.35 10.06 -18.96
N PHE A 250 13.35 10.76 -18.43
CA PHE A 250 14.19 11.63 -19.22
C PHE A 250 15.29 10.84 -19.94
N HIS A 251 15.47 11.14 -21.23
CA HIS A 251 16.56 10.62 -22.05
C HIS A 251 17.24 11.78 -22.78
N THR A 252 18.57 11.81 -22.69
CA THR A 252 19.42 12.83 -23.33
C THR A 252 20.59 12.14 -24.01
N ASN A 253 20.89 12.56 -25.23
CA ASN A 253 21.99 12.00 -26.03
C ASN A 253 23.30 12.76 -25.86
N ASP A 254 23.25 13.94 -25.23
CA ASP A 254 24.39 14.85 -25.07
C ASP A 254 24.51 15.38 -23.63
N GLN A 255 25.72 15.84 -23.31
CA GLN A 255 26.06 16.32 -21.97
C GLN A 255 25.43 17.69 -21.65
N GLU A 256 25.10 18.50 -22.66
CA GLU A 256 24.55 19.84 -22.45
C GLU A 256 23.10 19.77 -21.98
N SER A 257 22.25 18.98 -22.66
CA SER A 257 20.88 18.69 -22.24
C SER A 257 20.86 18.04 -20.85
N ARG A 258 21.80 17.13 -20.55
CA ARG A 258 21.89 16.56 -19.20
C ARG A 258 22.20 17.62 -18.13
N LYS A 259 23.12 18.56 -18.40
CA LYS A 259 23.42 19.68 -17.50
C LYS A 259 22.22 20.62 -17.30
N LYS A 260 21.44 20.87 -18.36
CA LYS A 260 20.22 21.69 -18.29
C LYS A 260 19.16 21.03 -17.40
N LEU A 261 18.90 19.73 -17.63
CA LEU A 261 18.01 18.94 -16.77
C LEU A 261 18.46 18.96 -15.30
N ASP A 262 19.76 18.75 -15.04
CA ASP A 262 20.32 18.85 -13.69
C ASP A 262 20.06 20.22 -13.04
N GLY A 263 20.16 21.30 -13.81
CA GLY A 263 19.83 22.65 -13.38
C GLY A 263 18.36 22.79 -12.99
N ILE A 264 17.45 22.28 -13.82
CA ILE A 264 16.00 22.29 -13.55
C ILE A 264 15.67 21.47 -12.30
N PHE A 265 16.26 20.28 -12.14
CA PHE A 265 16.04 19.47 -10.94
C PHE A 265 16.53 20.15 -9.67
N ARG A 266 17.70 20.81 -9.73
CA ARG A 266 18.21 21.59 -8.60
C ARG A 266 17.30 22.77 -8.28
N LEU A 267 16.69 23.42 -9.28
CA LEU A 267 15.75 24.51 -9.05
C LEU A 267 14.47 24.02 -8.37
N LEU A 268 13.85 22.97 -8.91
CA LEU A 268 12.54 22.49 -8.46
C LEU A 268 12.58 21.66 -7.17
N PHE A 269 13.70 20.99 -6.91
CA PHE A 269 13.84 20.00 -5.83
C PHE A 269 15.11 20.21 -5.01
N LYS A 270 15.56 21.46 -4.84
CA LYS A 270 16.80 21.81 -4.10
C LYS A 270 16.90 21.19 -2.70
N ASP A 271 15.77 21.02 -2.02
CA ASP A 271 15.72 20.55 -0.63
C ASP A 271 15.72 19.01 -0.53
N ILE A 272 15.69 18.30 -1.67
CA ILE A 272 15.91 16.85 -1.73
C ILE A 272 17.41 16.55 -1.74
N ASN A 273 17.97 16.40 -0.54
CA ASN A 273 19.40 16.16 -0.36
C ASN A 273 19.81 14.68 -0.33
N SER A 274 18.86 13.74 -0.34
CA SER A 274 19.18 12.31 -0.44
C SER A 274 19.52 11.96 -1.90
N PRO A 275 20.71 11.41 -2.19
CA PRO A 275 21.06 10.96 -3.55
C PRO A 275 20.05 9.97 -4.13
N ARG A 276 19.52 9.06 -3.29
CA ARG A 276 18.48 8.08 -3.67
C ARG A 276 17.15 8.75 -4.01
N ALA A 277 16.77 9.81 -3.30
CA ALA A 277 15.55 10.54 -3.57
C ALA A 277 15.68 11.46 -4.80
N ARG A 278 16.91 11.88 -5.15
CA ARG A 278 17.16 12.67 -6.36
C ARG A 278 16.84 11.89 -7.64
N SER A 279 17.25 10.62 -7.73
CA SER A 279 16.87 9.76 -8.87
C SER A 279 15.35 9.55 -8.96
N ALA A 280 14.67 9.48 -7.81
CA ALA A 280 13.20 9.42 -7.79
C ALA A 280 12.57 10.71 -8.35
N ALA A 281 13.16 11.88 -8.07
CA ALA A 281 12.67 13.16 -8.57
C ALA A 281 12.66 13.25 -10.10
N GLU A 282 13.63 12.63 -10.77
CA GLU A 282 13.66 12.59 -12.24
C GLU A 282 12.46 11.82 -12.80
N MET A 283 12.19 10.62 -12.29
CA MET A 283 11.03 9.81 -12.71
C MET A 283 9.70 10.49 -12.37
N VAL A 284 9.63 11.12 -11.20
CA VAL A 284 8.45 11.88 -10.75
C VAL A 284 8.17 13.06 -11.69
N LEU A 285 9.20 13.85 -12.04
CA LEU A 285 9.02 14.98 -12.94
C LEU A 285 8.74 14.51 -14.37
N ALA A 286 9.42 13.47 -14.86
CA ALA A 286 9.15 12.90 -16.18
C ALA A 286 7.70 12.42 -16.30
N SER A 287 7.20 11.71 -15.27
CA SER A 287 5.81 11.28 -15.21
C SER A 287 4.85 12.48 -15.20
N PHE A 288 5.15 13.54 -14.46
CA PHE A 288 4.34 14.76 -14.48
C PHE A 288 4.28 15.41 -15.86
N VAL A 289 5.43 15.60 -16.50
CA VAL A 289 5.55 16.26 -17.82
C VAL A 289 4.87 15.43 -18.90
N TYR A 290 5.04 14.10 -18.88
CA TYR A 290 4.36 13.16 -19.79
C TYR A 290 2.83 13.30 -19.72
N HIS A 291 2.28 13.46 -18.52
CA HIS A 291 0.83 13.56 -18.31
C HIS A 291 0.31 15.00 -18.38
N LEU A 292 1.12 16.00 -18.70
CA LEU A 292 0.73 17.40 -18.58
C LEU A 292 -0.49 17.77 -19.44
N ASP A 293 -0.59 17.21 -20.65
CA ASP A 293 -1.72 17.52 -21.55
C ASP A 293 -3.03 16.91 -21.02
N PHE A 294 -2.95 15.72 -20.42
CA PHE A 294 -4.07 15.14 -19.67
C PHE A 294 -4.45 16.03 -18.48
N LEU A 295 -3.46 16.48 -17.68
CA LEU A 295 -3.71 17.33 -16.52
C LEU A 295 -4.36 18.67 -16.91
N ARG A 296 -3.91 19.30 -18.01
CA ARG A 296 -4.51 20.55 -18.51
C ARG A 296 -5.97 20.38 -18.94
N LYS A 297 -6.34 19.19 -19.41
CA LYS A 297 -7.71 18.86 -19.80
C LYS A 297 -8.60 18.55 -18.59
N GLU A 298 -8.07 17.83 -17.62
CA GLU A 298 -8.87 17.28 -16.51
C GLU A 298 -8.89 18.15 -15.25
N LEU A 299 -7.85 18.95 -15.01
CA LEU A 299 -7.74 19.79 -13.82
C LEU A 299 -8.31 21.20 -14.03
N PRO A 300 -8.97 21.78 -13.02
CA PRO A 300 -9.35 23.20 -13.06
C PRO A 300 -8.14 24.12 -13.24
N ARG A 301 -8.30 25.24 -13.96
CA ARG A 301 -7.21 26.21 -14.20
C ARG A 301 -6.62 26.81 -12.92
N ASN A 302 -7.41 26.89 -11.85
CA ASN A 302 -6.98 27.40 -10.53
C ASN A 302 -6.36 26.32 -9.64
N HIS A 303 -6.21 25.07 -10.12
CA HIS A 303 -5.62 23.97 -9.36
C HIS A 303 -4.20 24.34 -8.88
N PRO A 304 -3.84 24.07 -7.62
CA PRO A 304 -2.61 24.59 -7.02
C PRO A 304 -1.32 24.15 -7.71
N VAL A 305 -1.33 23.00 -8.40
CA VAL A 305 -0.16 22.52 -9.17
C VAL A 305 0.27 23.48 -10.29
N PHE A 306 -0.68 24.21 -10.89
CA PHE A 306 -0.39 25.18 -11.96
C PHE A 306 0.21 26.49 -11.42
N LYS A 307 0.27 26.65 -10.09
CA LYS A 307 0.96 27.76 -9.41
C LYS A 307 2.39 27.40 -8.97
N SER A 308 2.87 26.21 -9.33
CA SER A 308 4.21 25.75 -8.97
C SER A 308 5.30 26.46 -9.77
N GLN A 309 6.55 26.39 -9.29
CA GLN A 309 7.71 27.02 -9.94
C GLN A 309 7.97 26.51 -11.37
N LEU A 310 7.50 25.30 -11.68
CA LEU A 310 7.58 24.72 -13.02
C LEU A 310 6.85 25.59 -14.07
N PHE A 311 5.79 26.29 -13.68
CA PHE A 311 5.02 27.18 -14.56
C PHE A 311 5.47 28.64 -14.48
N ALA A 312 6.44 28.98 -13.61
CA ALA A 312 6.93 30.34 -13.45
C ALA A 312 7.91 30.76 -14.57
N HIS A 313 8.55 29.80 -15.24
CA HIS A 313 9.56 30.05 -16.27
C HIS A 313 9.01 29.67 -17.64
N ALA A 314 8.90 30.65 -18.54
CA ALA A 314 8.47 30.41 -19.92
C ALA A 314 9.45 29.46 -20.64
N GLY A 315 8.94 28.51 -21.41
CA GLY A 315 9.73 27.56 -22.19
C GLY A 315 10.27 26.34 -21.43
N MET A 316 10.31 26.34 -20.09
CA MET A 316 10.83 25.22 -19.29
C MET A 316 10.08 23.90 -19.56
N ILE A 317 8.76 23.97 -19.71
CA ILE A 317 7.93 22.79 -19.98
C ILE A 317 8.23 22.23 -21.37
N ASP A 318 8.38 23.09 -22.37
CA ASP A 318 8.63 22.67 -23.74
C ASP A 318 10.03 22.03 -23.86
N GLU A 319 11.01 22.59 -23.15
CA GLU A 319 12.34 21.99 -22.99
C GLU A 319 12.27 20.60 -22.33
N LEU A 320 11.55 20.46 -21.22
CA LEU A 320 11.39 19.16 -20.56
C LEU A 320 10.67 18.14 -21.46
N LYS A 321 9.63 18.55 -22.18
CA LYS A 321 8.85 17.66 -23.06
C LYS A 321 9.71 17.03 -24.15
N GLN A 322 10.72 17.73 -24.67
CA GLN A 322 11.63 17.21 -25.70
C GLN A 322 12.45 16.00 -25.22
N HIS A 323 12.64 15.87 -23.91
CA HIS A 323 13.49 14.82 -23.32
C HIS A 323 12.70 13.69 -22.66
N VAL A 324 11.36 13.78 -22.60
CA VAL A 324 10.54 12.74 -21.98
C VAL A 324 10.23 11.63 -22.99
N THR A 325 10.49 10.39 -22.59
CA THR A 325 10.20 9.19 -23.39
C THR A 325 9.62 8.07 -22.52
N ILE A 326 8.92 7.14 -23.19
CA ILE A 326 8.42 5.87 -22.63
C ILE A 326 9.07 4.68 -23.34
N GLU A 327 10.24 4.88 -23.94
CA GLU A 327 11.04 3.80 -24.51
C GLU A 327 11.96 3.18 -23.44
N ARG A 328 12.31 1.91 -23.61
CA ARG A 328 13.18 1.21 -22.66
C ARG A 328 14.58 1.81 -22.60
N ASN A 329 15.14 2.25 -23.73
CA ASN A 329 16.48 2.85 -23.83
C ASN A 329 17.58 2.09 -23.05
N GLY A 330 17.59 0.75 -23.18
CA GLY A 330 18.54 -0.13 -22.50
C GLY A 330 18.24 -0.43 -21.03
N ARG A 331 17.20 0.18 -20.43
CA ARG A 331 16.79 -0.08 -19.04
C ARG A 331 16.02 -1.39 -18.90
N GLN A 332 16.20 -2.04 -17.76
CA GLN A 332 15.46 -3.25 -17.43
C GLN A 332 14.02 -2.91 -17.03
N VAL A 333 13.07 -3.66 -17.59
CA VAL A 333 11.67 -3.65 -17.14
C VAL A 333 11.48 -4.86 -16.24
N THR A 334 11.20 -4.61 -14.97
CA THR A 334 11.19 -5.59 -13.88
C THR A 334 9.77 -6.03 -13.53
N GLY A 335 9.59 -7.14 -12.81
CA GLY A 335 8.25 -7.58 -12.37
C GLY A 335 7.30 -8.03 -13.48
N VAL A 336 7.82 -8.41 -14.65
CA VAL A 336 7.02 -8.84 -15.80
C VAL A 336 6.94 -10.37 -15.84
N PRO A 337 5.75 -10.97 -15.75
CA PRO A 337 5.58 -12.41 -15.88
C PRO A 337 5.94 -12.93 -17.28
N PRO A 338 6.38 -14.21 -17.41
CA PRO A 338 6.72 -14.80 -18.70
C PRO A 338 5.60 -14.73 -19.74
N TYR A 339 4.34 -14.89 -19.33
CA TYR A 339 3.20 -14.86 -20.24
C TYR A 339 3.03 -13.49 -20.93
N VAL A 340 3.41 -12.38 -20.29
CA VAL A 340 3.37 -11.04 -20.93
C VAL A 340 4.38 -10.96 -22.06
N SER A 341 5.55 -11.58 -21.90
CA SER A 341 6.55 -11.67 -22.96
C SER A 341 6.04 -12.51 -24.14
N LEU A 342 5.28 -13.58 -23.86
CA LEU A 342 4.60 -14.36 -24.90
C LEU A 342 3.53 -13.54 -25.63
N LEU A 343 2.68 -12.81 -24.89
CA LEU A 343 1.68 -11.92 -25.50
C LEU A 343 2.33 -10.89 -26.43
N LYS A 344 3.46 -10.31 -26.01
CA LYS A 344 4.21 -9.37 -26.85
C LYS A 344 4.79 -10.02 -28.10
N ALA A 345 5.32 -11.24 -27.99
CA ALA A 345 5.83 -11.99 -29.14
C ALA A 345 4.71 -12.34 -30.13
N MET A 346 3.54 -12.73 -29.63
CA MET A 346 2.35 -13.00 -30.46
C MET A 346 1.87 -11.73 -31.18
N GLU A 347 1.83 -10.58 -30.50
CA GLU A 347 1.48 -9.30 -31.11
C GLU A 347 2.46 -8.93 -32.24
N GLN A 348 3.76 -9.07 -32.01
CA GLN A 348 4.80 -8.83 -33.02
C GLN A 348 4.68 -9.79 -34.21
N MET A 349 4.35 -11.06 -33.96
CA MET A 349 4.10 -12.03 -35.02
C MET A 349 2.89 -11.64 -35.86
N ASN A 350 1.78 -11.25 -35.23
CA ASN A 350 0.58 -10.79 -35.92
C ASN A 350 0.86 -9.54 -36.77
N GLN A 351 1.65 -8.59 -36.25
CA GLN A 351 2.06 -7.39 -37.00
C GLN A 351 2.90 -7.75 -38.23
N ARG A 352 3.85 -8.69 -38.10
CA ARG A 352 4.66 -9.16 -39.24
C ARG A 352 3.82 -9.87 -40.29
N ILE A 353 2.88 -10.72 -39.88
CA ILE A 353 1.95 -11.40 -40.79
C ILE A 353 1.09 -10.37 -41.53
N ALA A 354 0.48 -9.43 -40.80
CA ALA A 354 -0.34 -8.37 -41.40
C ALA A 354 0.47 -7.54 -42.41
N GLN A 355 1.70 -7.15 -42.06
CA GLN A 355 2.58 -6.41 -42.96
C GLN A 355 2.98 -7.25 -44.18
N GLY A 356 3.23 -8.55 -44.01
CA GLY A 356 3.52 -9.48 -45.11
C GLY A 356 2.36 -9.55 -46.10
N ILE A 357 1.13 -9.72 -45.60
CA ILE A 357 -0.08 -9.73 -46.43
C ILE A 357 -0.25 -8.40 -47.18
N ILE A 358 -0.04 -7.26 -46.50
CA ILE A 358 -0.12 -5.93 -47.13
C ILE A 358 0.91 -5.80 -48.27
N ASN A 359 2.15 -6.23 -48.03
CA ASN A 359 3.22 -6.15 -49.02
C ASN A 359 2.92 -7.05 -50.23
N GLU A 360 2.39 -8.26 -50.02
CA GLU A 360 1.98 -9.16 -51.11
C GLU A 360 0.83 -8.56 -51.93
N LEU A 361 -0.21 -8.02 -51.27
CA LEU A 361 -1.32 -7.37 -51.97
C LEU A 361 -0.86 -6.16 -52.80
N GLN A 362 0.05 -5.33 -52.26
CA GLN A 362 0.63 -4.20 -52.97
C GLN A 362 1.47 -4.65 -54.18
N SER A 363 2.20 -5.75 -54.06
CA SER A 363 2.94 -6.36 -55.17
C SER A 363 2.01 -6.85 -56.27
N CYS A 364 0.93 -7.56 -55.92
CA CYS A 364 -0.08 -8.04 -56.88
C CYS A 364 -0.75 -6.87 -57.62
N LEU A 365 -1.21 -5.86 -56.89
CA LEU A 365 -1.81 -4.65 -57.48
C LEU A 365 -0.86 -3.94 -58.44
N SER A 366 0.41 -3.80 -58.07
CA SER A 366 1.43 -3.16 -58.92
C SER A 366 1.68 -3.97 -60.20
N SER A 367 1.66 -5.30 -60.12
CA SER A 367 1.83 -6.19 -61.26
C SER A 367 0.62 -6.17 -62.22
N GLU A 368 -0.61 -6.07 -61.71
CA GLU A 368 -1.82 -5.96 -62.53
C GLU A 368 -1.92 -4.61 -63.24
N VAL A 369 -1.52 -3.51 -62.59
CA VAL A 369 -1.46 -2.18 -63.21
C VAL A 369 -0.42 -2.16 -64.33
N ALA A 370 0.74 -2.80 -64.15
CA ALA A 370 1.76 -2.92 -65.20
C ALA A 370 1.28 -3.78 -66.39
N ALA A 371 0.51 -4.84 -66.13
CA ALA A 371 -0.10 -5.67 -67.17
C ALA A 371 -1.19 -4.92 -67.95
N GLY A 372 -2.04 -4.14 -67.26
CA GLY A 372 -3.09 -3.32 -67.89
C GLY A 372 -2.55 -2.13 -68.70
N ALA A 373 -1.46 -1.50 -68.24
CA ALA A 373 -0.80 -0.42 -68.99
C ALA A 373 -0.16 -0.92 -70.30
N SER A 374 0.31 -2.16 -70.32
CA SER A 374 0.90 -2.78 -71.52
C SER A 374 -0.15 -3.15 -72.58
N GLN A 375 -1.39 -3.43 -72.18
CA GLN A 375 -2.49 -3.73 -73.11
C GLN A 375 -3.12 -2.46 -73.73
N ASN A 376 -3.08 -1.31 -73.06
CA ASN A 376 -3.60 -0.05 -73.59
C ASN A 376 -2.68 0.65 -74.61
N ASN A 377 -1.41 0.24 -74.73
CA ASN A 377 -0.47 0.78 -75.73
C ASN A 377 -0.53 0.07 -77.09
N HIS A 378 -1.53 -0.78 -77.34
CA HIS A 378 -1.71 -1.48 -78.62
C HIS A 378 -2.96 -1.09 -79.41
N VAL A 379 -3.62 0.02 -79.07
CA VAL A 379 -4.73 0.56 -79.87
C VAL A 379 -4.55 2.08 -80.03
N HIS A 380 -3.74 2.50 -81.01
CA HIS A 380 -3.99 3.67 -81.85
C HIS A 380 -2.89 3.88 -82.91
N GLU A 381 -3.10 3.29 -84.09
CA GLU A 381 -2.64 3.86 -85.37
C GLU A 381 -3.87 3.94 -86.29
N GLY A 382 -4.27 5.14 -86.72
CA GLY A 382 -5.28 5.31 -87.78
C GLY A 382 -6.20 6.53 -87.70
N SER A 383 -5.83 7.57 -88.47
CA SER A 383 -6.64 8.61 -89.14
C SER A 383 -7.46 9.67 -88.36
N SER A 384 -6.92 10.90 -88.42
CA SER A 384 -7.56 12.21 -88.77
C SER A 384 -9.08 12.32 -88.94
N THR A 385 -9.73 13.28 -88.23
CA THR A 385 -10.29 14.55 -88.79
C THR A 385 -10.90 15.44 -87.68
N GLU A 386 -10.86 16.76 -87.90
CA GLU A 386 -11.28 17.88 -87.02
C GLU A 386 -12.78 17.90 -86.64
N ALA A 387 -13.11 18.37 -85.42
CA ALA A 387 -14.15 19.40 -85.15
C ALA A 387 -14.31 19.75 -83.64
N THR A 388 -14.00 21.02 -83.32
CA THR A 388 -14.67 22.01 -82.45
C THR A 388 -15.31 21.67 -81.07
N MET A 389 -14.70 22.24 -80.01
CA MET A 389 -15.18 22.86 -78.74
C MET A 389 -16.37 22.30 -77.91
N VAL A 390 -16.12 22.03 -76.62
CA VAL A 390 -16.67 22.64 -75.35
C VAL A 390 -16.52 21.61 -74.20
N PRO A 391 -16.11 21.99 -72.96
CA PRO A 391 -15.58 21.05 -71.97
C PRO A 391 -16.67 20.45 -71.07
N LYS A 392 -16.63 19.12 -70.89
CA LYS A 392 -17.25 18.42 -69.76
C LYS A 392 -16.15 17.70 -68.97
N GLU A 393 -16.11 17.97 -67.67
CA GLU A 393 -15.34 17.21 -66.67
C GLU A 393 -15.52 15.69 -66.84
N PRO A 394 -14.51 14.89 -66.49
CA PRO A 394 -14.75 13.57 -65.96
C PRO A 394 -14.39 13.53 -64.47
N ALA A 395 -15.42 13.69 -63.65
CA ALA A 395 -15.51 12.96 -62.40
C ALA A 395 -15.62 11.46 -62.71
N ASN A 396 -14.61 10.66 -62.37
CA ASN A 396 -14.78 9.33 -61.79
C ASN A 396 -13.43 8.70 -61.47
N GLN A 397 -13.05 8.71 -60.18
CA GLN A 397 -12.24 7.64 -59.62
C GLN A 397 -13.11 6.38 -59.57
N PRO A 398 -12.62 5.20 -60.01
CA PRO A 398 -13.42 3.99 -60.01
C PRO A 398 -13.85 3.61 -58.59
N ALA A 399 -15.14 3.32 -58.44
CA ALA A 399 -15.82 3.03 -57.17
C ALA A 399 -15.15 1.92 -56.33
N ASN A 400 -14.32 1.08 -56.97
CA ASN A 400 -13.58 -0.02 -56.34
C ASN A 400 -12.48 0.48 -55.38
N LEU A 401 -11.94 1.69 -55.58
CA LEU A 401 -10.93 2.28 -54.68
C LEU A 401 -11.54 2.84 -53.38
N ARG A 402 -12.81 3.25 -53.39
CA ARG A 402 -13.49 3.78 -52.20
C ARG A 402 -13.86 2.69 -51.19
N ILE A 403 -14.24 1.51 -51.68
CA ILE A 403 -14.63 0.37 -50.83
C ILE A 403 -13.41 -0.16 -50.05
N ILE A 404 -12.25 -0.20 -50.70
CA ILE A 404 -11.01 -0.71 -50.09
C ILE A 404 -10.42 0.30 -49.09
N SER A 405 -10.46 1.61 -49.40
CA SER A 405 -10.02 2.63 -48.44
C SER A 405 -10.87 2.62 -47.16
N HIS A 406 -12.18 2.37 -47.28
CA HIS A 406 -13.08 2.26 -46.13
C HIS A 406 -12.89 0.95 -45.34
N ALA A 407 -12.48 -0.14 -46.00
CA ALA A 407 -12.14 -1.41 -45.35
C ALA A 407 -10.80 -1.32 -44.56
N ILE A 408 -9.83 -0.56 -45.08
CA ILE A 408 -8.53 -0.33 -44.42
C ILE A 408 -8.70 0.60 -43.21
N GLU A 409 -9.54 1.63 -43.29
CA GLU A 409 -9.84 2.52 -42.16
C GLU A 409 -10.66 1.84 -41.05
N SER A 410 -11.48 0.84 -41.39
CA SER A 410 -12.26 0.07 -40.40
C SER A 410 -11.50 -1.08 -39.75
N ALA A 411 -10.32 -1.43 -40.26
CA ALA A 411 -9.41 -2.43 -39.67
C ALA A 411 -8.39 -1.84 -38.68
N ALA A 412 -8.35 -0.52 -38.49
CA ALA A 412 -7.61 0.09 -37.40
C ALA A 412 -8.30 -0.20 -36.05
N PRO A 413 -7.57 -0.60 -34.99
CA PRO A 413 -8.19 -1.06 -33.74
C PRO A 413 -8.81 0.10 -32.97
N ASN A 414 -10.09 0.38 -33.24
CA ASN A 414 -10.91 1.24 -32.38
C ASN A 414 -11.33 0.45 -31.14
N GLN A 415 -10.73 0.80 -30.00
CA GLN A 415 -11.22 0.45 -28.66
C GLN A 415 -12.69 0.87 -28.52
N ARG A 416 -13.63 -0.08 -28.52
CA ARG A 416 -14.98 0.13 -27.99
C ARG A 416 -15.34 -0.94 -26.96
N ARG A 417 -15.21 -0.53 -25.70
CA ARG A 417 -16.17 -0.68 -24.59
C ARG A 417 -17.18 -1.83 -24.76
N SER A 418 -16.85 -3.02 -24.25
CA SER A 418 -17.83 -4.08 -24.04
C SER A 418 -18.66 -3.79 -22.80
N GLN A 419 -19.91 -3.40 -23.01
CA GLN A 419 -20.97 -3.55 -22.01
C GLN A 419 -21.30 -5.04 -21.92
N LEU A 420 -21.11 -5.65 -20.75
CA LEU A 420 -21.54 -7.02 -20.47
C LEU A 420 -23.03 -6.99 -20.12
N GLY A 421 -23.85 -7.30 -21.12
CA GLY A 421 -25.22 -7.78 -20.94
C GLY A 421 -25.20 -9.27 -20.64
N THR A 422 -25.91 -9.65 -19.59
CA THR A 422 -26.12 -11.02 -19.12
C THR A 422 -26.86 -11.87 -20.15
N SER A 423 -26.35 -13.06 -20.47
CA SER A 423 -27.21 -14.18 -20.85
C SER A 423 -26.60 -15.50 -20.42
N SER A 424 -27.45 -16.29 -19.79
CA SER A 424 -27.22 -17.63 -19.26
C SER A 424 -27.04 -18.63 -20.39
N GLY A 425 -25.93 -19.37 -20.37
CA GLY A 425 -25.67 -20.51 -21.24
C GLY A 425 -25.07 -21.64 -20.42
N ARG A 426 -25.89 -22.63 -20.10
CA ARG A 426 -25.57 -23.86 -19.37
C ARG A 426 -24.77 -24.78 -20.29
N ALA A 427 -23.65 -25.32 -19.82
CA ALA A 427 -22.93 -26.43 -20.46
C ALA A 427 -22.28 -27.33 -19.39
N PRO A 428 -22.05 -28.62 -19.68
CA PRO A 428 -22.35 -29.71 -18.75
C PRO A 428 -21.16 -30.29 -18.00
N ASP A 429 -21.50 -31.09 -17.00
CA ASP A 429 -20.64 -31.88 -16.13
C ASP A 429 -19.65 -32.78 -16.89
N ALA A 430 -18.38 -32.72 -16.48
CA ALA A 430 -17.38 -33.73 -16.79
C ALA A 430 -16.75 -34.22 -15.48
N ALA A 431 -17.10 -35.46 -15.13
CA ALA A 431 -16.56 -36.23 -14.03
C ALA A 431 -15.04 -36.40 -14.16
N CYS A 432 -14.31 -36.21 -13.06
CA CYS A 432 -12.92 -36.60 -12.96
C CYS A 432 -12.81 -37.75 -11.95
N THR A 433 -12.39 -38.89 -12.49
CA THR A 433 -12.16 -40.17 -11.84
C THR A 433 -11.02 -40.11 -10.83
N GLN A 434 -11.23 -40.79 -9.71
CA GLN A 434 -10.21 -41.14 -8.73
C GLN A 434 -9.11 -42.00 -9.36
N ALA A 435 -7.86 -41.72 -9.03
CA ALA A 435 -6.78 -42.71 -9.06
C ALA A 435 -5.92 -42.52 -7.80
N GLY A 436 -6.06 -43.46 -6.87
CA GLY A 436 -5.11 -43.67 -5.78
C GLY A 436 -3.88 -44.43 -6.27
N GLY A 437 -2.77 -44.25 -5.57
CA GLY A 437 -1.54 -45.03 -5.74
C GLY A 437 -0.54 -44.65 -4.66
N GLY A 438 -0.42 -45.49 -3.64
CA GLY A 438 0.55 -45.34 -2.55
C GLY A 438 1.87 -46.08 -2.79
N GLY A 439 2.78 -45.93 -1.83
CA GLY A 439 4.08 -46.60 -1.71
C GLY A 439 5.23 -45.58 -1.70
N GLY A 440 6.15 -45.49 -0.73
CA GLY A 440 6.56 -46.41 0.32
C GLY A 440 8.09 -46.60 0.24
N GLY A 441 8.82 -46.29 1.31
CA GLY A 441 10.27 -46.54 1.49
C GLY A 441 11.11 -45.26 1.44
N GLY A 442 11.94 -44.88 2.42
CA GLY A 442 12.63 -45.66 3.47
C GLY A 442 14.14 -45.63 3.19
N GLY A 443 14.91 -44.85 3.94
CA GLY A 443 16.38 -44.83 3.83
C GLY A 443 17.01 -43.77 4.74
N GLY A 444 17.54 -44.22 5.89
CA GLY A 444 18.31 -43.41 6.84
C GLY A 444 19.83 -43.52 6.65
N GLY A 445 20.56 -42.74 7.44
CA GLY A 445 22.02 -42.73 7.59
C GLY A 445 22.51 -41.28 7.75
N GLY A 446 22.83 -40.82 8.96
CA GLY A 446 24.19 -40.83 9.54
C GLY A 446 24.96 -39.60 9.05
N GLY A 447 25.30 -38.58 9.83
CA GLY A 447 25.99 -38.57 11.12
C GLY A 447 27.36 -37.90 10.92
N ALA A 448 27.61 -36.74 11.54
CA ALA A 448 28.93 -36.27 11.98
C ALA A 448 28.85 -34.87 12.60
N SER A 449 29.22 -34.79 13.89
CA SER A 449 29.62 -33.56 14.60
C SER A 449 31.07 -33.21 14.30
N PHE A 450 31.47 -31.93 14.46
CA PHE A 450 32.48 -31.45 15.43
C PHE A 450 33.08 -30.08 15.07
N GLY A 451 33.39 -29.30 16.13
CA GLY A 451 34.31 -28.14 16.14
C GLY A 451 33.61 -26.79 16.17
N GLY A 452 33.57 -25.98 17.24
CA GLY A 452 34.47 -25.86 18.40
C GLY A 452 35.48 -24.72 18.15
N GLY A 453 35.20 -23.52 18.66
CA GLY A 453 36.12 -22.38 18.61
C GLY A 453 35.63 -21.21 19.46
N SER A 454 36.44 -20.79 20.43
CA SER A 454 36.09 -19.99 21.60
C SER A 454 36.98 -18.74 21.71
N LYS A 455 36.46 -17.68 22.36
CA LYS A 455 37.15 -16.51 22.97
C LYS A 455 37.72 -15.49 21.95
N VAL A 456 37.83 -14.18 22.21
CA VAL A 456 38.30 -13.45 23.41
C VAL A 456 37.76 -12.01 23.37
N GLY A 457 37.37 -11.46 24.51
CA GLY A 457 36.97 -10.06 24.67
C GLY A 457 38.15 -9.08 24.79
N ARG A 458 37.89 -7.79 24.57
CA ARG A 458 38.76 -6.72 25.07
C ARG A 458 37.95 -5.53 25.55
N CYS A 459 38.09 -5.29 26.85
CA CYS A 459 37.65 -4.13 27.58
C CYS A 459 38.57 -2.94 27.25
N GLY A 460 38.00 -1.77 27.03
CA GLY A 460 38.72 -0.51 26.88
C GLY A 460 37.95 0.59 27.59
N SER A 461 38.40 0.94 28.79
CA SER A 461 37.91 2.02 29.64
C SER A 461 38.85 3.23 29.53
N LYS A 462 38.28 4.45 29.65
CA LYS A 462 38.83 5.79 30.04
C LYS A 462 38.28 6.92 29.14
N VAL A 463 37.76 8.09 29.55
CA VAL A 463 37.47 8.84 30.80
C VAL A 463 36.42 9.94 30.40
N PRO A 464 35.55 10.45 31.29
CA PRO A 464 34.38 11.27 30.92
C PRO A 464 34.60 12.79 30.94
N TYR A 465 33.74 13.51 30.21
CA TYR A 465 33.59 14.96 30.20
C TYR A 465 32.70 15.40 31.39
N GLN A 466 33.20 16.31 32.24
CA GLN A 466 32.47 16.88 33.38
C GLN A 466 31.46 17.95 32.92
N SER A 467 30.23 17.89 33.41
CA SER A 467 29.37 19.07 33.57
C SER A 467 28.69 19.05 34.96
N LYS A 468 28.55 20.26 35.51
CA LYS A 468 28.30 20.59 36.92
C LYS A 468 26.83 20.47 37.35
N GLY A 469 26.62 20.08 38.61
CA GLY A 469 25.43 20.33 39.47
C GLY A 469 24.24 19.39 39.23
N GLY A 470 23.66 18.67 40.19
CA GLY A 470 23.70 18.71 41.65
C GLY A 470 22.30 18.36 42.16
N TYR A 471 22.04 17.08 42.44
CA TYR A 471 21.11 16.52 43.46
C TYR A 471 21.24 14.99 43.37
N GLU A 472 22.10 14.43 44.21
CA GLU A 472 22.28 12.98 44.34
C GLU A 472 21.00 12.35 44.93
N SER A 473 20.44 11.40 44.19
CA SER A 473 19.66 10.31 44.76
C SER A 473 20.39 9.03 44.39
N ASN A 474 21.27 8.56 45.28
CA ASN A 474 21.98 7.30 45.16
C ASN A 474 21.00 6.13 45.37
N ILE A 475 20.10 5.92 44.41
CA ILE A 475 19.48 4.61 44.22
C ILE A 475 20.30 3.94 43.12
N ALA A 476 21.06 2.92 43.47
CA ALA A 476 21.78 2.09 42.52
C ALA A 476 20.83 1.70 41.37
N ARG A 477 21.28 1.83 40.12
CA ARG A 477 20.47 1.53 38.93
C ARG A 477 19.74 0.21 39.12
N ILE A 478 18.40 0.25 39.06
CA ILE A 478 17.55 -0.92 39.29
C ILE A 478 17.89 -1.98 38.22
N ALA A 479 18.07 -3.23 38.64
CA ALA A 479 18.41 -4.34 37.75
C ALA A 479 17.43 -4.42 36.56
N PRO A 480 17.89 -4.78 35.34
CA PRO A 480 17.02 -4.96 34.19
C PRO A 480 15.95 -6.00 34.45
N TRP A 481 14.72 -5.76 34.02
CA TRP A 481 13.58 -6.63 34.29
C TRP A 481 13.69 -8.01 33.60
N SER A 482 14.72 -8.23 32.77
CA SER A 482 14.89 -9.46 31.99
C SER A 482 15.24 -10.69 32.84
N GLU A 483 15.77 -10.53 34.05
CA GLU A 483 16.09 -11.67 34.94
C GLU A 483 14.84 -12.24 35.63
N HIS A 484 13.78 -11.45 35.81
CA HIS A 484 12.49 -11.91 36.36
C HIS A 484 11.37 -11.72 35.32
N LYS A 485 10.74 -12.81 34.88
CA LYS A 485 9.59 -12.75 33.95
C LYS A 485 8.37 -12.04 34.57
N LEU A 486 8.40 -10.70 34.65
CA LEU A 486 7.33 -9.88 35.21
C LEU A 486 5.99 -10.05 34.50
N THR A 487 6.00 -10.43 33.22
CA THR A 487 4.78 -10.70 32.45
C THR A 487 4.04 -11.96 32.91
N GLY A 488 4.69 -12.83 33.67
CA GLY A 488 4.10 -14.07 34.20
C GLY A 488 3.65 -13.97 35.65
N LEU A 489 3.83 -12.83 36.30
CA LEU A 489 3.40 -12.63 37.69
C LEU A 489 1.88 -12.48 37.79
N THR A 490 1.35 -12.92 38.91
CA THR A 490 -0.02 -12.65 39.34
C THR A 490 -0.14 -11.21 39.86
N THR A 491 -1.38 -10.71 39.96
CA THR A 491 -1.66 -9.37 40.50
C THR A 491 -1.20 -9.23 41.96
N SER A 492 -1.33 -10.30 42.77
CA SER A 492 -0.87 -10.34 44.16
C SER A 492 0.65 -10.21 44.26
N GLU A 493 1.39 -10.93 43.42
CA GLU A 493 2.86 -10.82 43.39
C GLU A 493 3.34 -9.42 42.99
N VAL A 494 2.66 -8.76 42.06
CA VAL A 494 2.95 -7.37 41.68
C VAL A 494 2.64 -6.39 42.81
N TRP A 495 1.54 -6.61 43.54
CA TRP A 495 1.19 -5.83 44.74
C TRP A 495 2.26 -5.96 45.84
N MET A 496 2.74 -7.18 46.09
CA MET A 496 3.82 -7.40 47.06
C MET A 496 5.13 -6.75 46.60
N LEU A 497 5.46 -6.82 45.30
CA LEU A 497 6.63 -6.17 44.71
C LEU A 497 6.56 -4.63 44.79
N TRP A 498 5.34 -4.07 44.74
CA TRP A 498 5.10 -2.63 44.91
C TRP A 498 5.51 -2.12 46.30
N HIS A 499 5.14 -2.83 47.35
CA HIS A 499 5.38 -2.41 48.74
C HIS A 499 6.75 -2.82 49.28
N PHE A 500 7.25 -4.01 48.94
CA PHE A 500 8.43 -4.60 49.59
C PHE A 500 9.63 -4.77 48.66
N GLY A 501 9.44 -4.67 47.34
CA GLY A 501 10.49 -5.02 46.38
C GLY A 501 10.84 -6.50 46.45
N SER A 502 12.03 -6.87 46.00
CA SER A 502 12.53 -8.25 46.11
C SER A 502 14.04 -8.24 46.33
N ALA A 503 14.47 -8.84 47.45
CA ALA A 503 15.87 -8.92 47.85
C ALA A 503 16.69 -9.81 46.90
N ASP A 504 16.09 -10.88 46.39
CA ASP A 504 16.73 -11.85 45.49
C ASP A 504 17.01 -11.29 44.08
N SER A 505 16.26 -10.25 43.69
CA SER A 505 16.29 -9.64 42.35
C SER A 505 16.93 -8.24 42.32
N GLY A 506 17.33 -7.71 43.49
CA GLY A 506 17.88 -6.36 43.62
C GLY A 506 16.86 -5.23 43.40
N HIS A 507 15.56 -5.52 43.42
CA HIS A 507 14.51 -4.51 43.26
C HIS A 507 14.13 -3.87 44.60
N VAL A 508 14.31 -2.55 44.71
CA VAL A 508 13.70 -1.75 45.78
C VAL A 508 12.17 -1.71 45.62
N PRO A 509 11.39 -1.43 46.68
CA PRO A 509 9.94 -1.23 46.58
C PRO A 509 9.56 -0.35 45.39
N LEU A 510 8.76 -0.87 44.45
CA LEU A 510 8.49 -0.17 43.18
C LEU A 510 7.80 1.17 43.37
N LYS A 511 7.10 1.38 44.50
CA LYS A 511 6.55 2.69 44.89
C LYS A 511 7.60 3.80 44.99
N LYS A 512 8.88 3.45 45.20
CA LYS A 512 10.01 4.38 45.27
C LYS A 512 10.75 4.52 43.92
N ALA A 513 10.41 3.74 42.90
CA ALA A 513 11.07 3.76 41.60
C ALA A 513 10.48 4.84 40.66
N ARG A 514 11.33 5.47 39.85
CA ARG A 514 10.94 6.40 38.78
C ARG A 514 11.26 5.78 37.43
N CYS A 515 10.50 6.15 36.39
CA CYS A 515 10.69 5.61 35.04
C CYS A 515 12.13 5.82 34.48
N LYS A 516 12.84 6.85 34.97
CA LYS A 516 14.24 7.15 34.61
C LYS A 516 15.29 6.28 35.31
N ASP A 517 14.88 5.56 36.36
CA ASP A 517 15.77 4.69 37.13
C ASP A 517 15.94 3.30 36.44
N PHE A 518 15.27 3.09 35.29
CA PHE A 518 15.36 1.87 34.47
C PHE A 518 16.23 2.06 33.21
N HIS A 519 16.83 0.97 32.76
CA HIS A 519 17.80 0.95 31.66
C HIS A 519 17.17 1.09 30.27
N ASN A 520 15.92 0.67 30.09
CA ASN A 520 15.20 0.73 28.83
C ASN A 520 13.83 1.45 29.01
N LYS A 521 13.27 1.95 27.90
CA LYS A 521 11.98 2.68 27.92
C LYS A 521 10.77 1.76 28.14
N SER A 522 10.88 0.48 27.80
CA SER A 522 9.83 -0.53 27.98
C SER A 522 9.57 -0.80 29.47
N ASP A 523 10.61 -0.94 30.28
CA ASP A 523 10.52 -1.18 31.72
C ASP A 523 9.96 0.07 32.43
N GLY A 524 10.36 1.26 31.96
CA GLY A 524 9.77 2.52 32.41
C GLY A 524 8.26 2.63 32.11
N LYS A 525 7.79 2.10 30.97
CA LYS A 525 6.36 2.02 30.63
C LYS A 525 5.63 0.99 31.50
N ARG A 526 6.24 -0.16 31.76
CA ARG A 526 5.66 -1.19 32.63
C ARG A 526 5.51 -0.72 34.07
N LEU A 527 6.42 0.10 34.59
CA LEU A 527 6.22 0.74 35.89
C LEU A 527 4.96 1.63 35.90
N SER A 528 4.70 2.38 34.82
CA SER A 528 3.47 3.18 34.71
C SER A 528 2.21 2.32 34.66
N ASP A 529 2.28 1.14 34.03
CA ASP A 529 1.19 0.17 33.97
C ASP A 529 0.91 -0.42 35.38
N ILE A 530 1.96 -0.78 36.12
CA ILE A 530 1.84 -1.25 37.52
C ILE A 530 1.26 -0.14 38.40
N LYS A 531 1.71 1.11 38.26
CA LYS A 531 1.16 2.25 39.00
C LYS A 531 -0.35 2.39 38.82
N TYR A 532 -0.82 2.24 37.59
CA TYR A 532 -2.25 2.31 37.30
C TYR A 532 -3.04 1.17 37.97
N LEU A 533 -2.52 -0.06 37.90
CA LEU A 533 -3.14 -1.23 38.55
C LEU A 533 -3.20 -1.06 40.07
N VAL A 534 -2.09 -0.66 40.70
CA VAL A 534 -2.00 -0.45 42.14
C VAL A 534 -2.95 0.67 42.57
N HIS A 535 -3.00 1.79 41.85
CA HIS A 535 -3.90 2.89 42.18
C HIS A 535 -5.37 2.46 42.17
N ALA A 536 -5.77 1.58 41.24
CA ALA A 536 -7.12 1.04 41.23
C ALA A 536 -7.42 0.14 42.45
N ILE A 537 -6.41 -0.58 42.96
CA ILE A 537 -6.52 -1.38 44.18
C ILE A 537 -6.55 -0.47 45.42
N GLU A 538 -5.73 0.58 45.44
CA GLU A 538 -5.71 1.58 46.53
C GLU A 538 -7.04 2.34 46.62
N GLU A 539 -7.66 2.73 45.50
CA GLU A 539 -9.00 3.34 45.45
C GLU A 539 -10.08 2.42 46.05
N GLU A 540 -10.02 1.13 45.74
CA GLU A 540 -10.97 0.16 46.31
C GLU A 540 -10.70 -0.07 47.80
N ALA A 541 -9.43 -0.14 48.21
CA ALA A 541 -9.05 -0.24 49.63
C ALA A 541 -9.50 0.99 50.43
N GLU A 542 -9.47 2.18 49.82
CA GLU A 542 -10.01 3.41 50.41
C GLU A 542 -11.53 3.35 50.54
N ALA A 543 -12.24 2.85 49.51
CA ALA A 543 -13.70 2.67 49.55
C ALA A 543 -14.14 1.67 50.64
N LEU A 544 -13.31 0.65 50.90
CA LEU A 544 -13.52 -0.34 51.97
C LEU A 544 -13.04 0.14 53.35
N GLY A 545 -12.38 1.30 53.44
CA GLY A 545 -11.85 1.85 54.70
C GLY A 545 -10.66 1.10 55.29
N ILE A 546 -9.96 0.30 54.48
CA ILE A 546 -8.82 -0.55 54.89
C ILE A 546 -7.48 -0.09 54.30
N HIS A 547 -7.46 1.03 53.58
CA HIS A 547 -6.25 1.54 52.94
C HIS A 547 -5.16 1.93 53.95
N ASN A 548 -3.95 1.46 53.69
CA ASN A 548 -2.72 1.88 54.37
C ASN A 548 -1.61 2.06 53.32
N SER A 549 -0.97 3.22 53.27
CA SER A 549 0.08 3.55 52.29
C SER A 549 1.43 2.88 52.59
N ASN A 550 1.64 2.36 53.80
CA ASN A 550 2.84 1.62 54.17
C ASN A 550 2.53 0.41 55.07
N PRO A 551 1.79 -0.57 54.54
CA PRO A 551 1.35 -1.74 55.30
C PRO A 551 2.52 -2.66 55.65
N GLY A 552 2.38 -3.39 56.74
CA GLY A 552 3.21 -4.57 57.01
C GLY A 552 2.95 -5.69 55.99
N VAL A 553 3.79 -6.73 55.94
CA VAL A 553 3.64 -7.84 54.96
C VAL A 553 2.28 -8.52 55.05
N GLU A 554 1.83 -8.86 56.26
CA GLU A 554 0.54 -9.52 56.49
C GLU A 554 -0.64 -8.57 56.26
N GLU A 555 -0.47 -7.29 56.54
CA GLU A 555 -1.48 -6.26 56.28
C GLU A 555 -1.63 -5.99 54.78
N ALA A 556 -0.54 -6.01 54.01
CA ALA A 556 -0.57 -5.85 52.57
C ALA A 556 -1.30 -7.02 51.87
N LYS A 557 -1.09 -8.25 52.36
CA LYS A 557 -1.85 -9.42 51.90
C LYS A 557 -3.32 -9.28 52.25
N PHE A 558 -3.64 -8.92 53.49
CA PHE A 558 -5.01 -8.70 53.94
C PHE A 558 -5.74 -7.66 53.08
N ILE A 559 -5.11 -6.51 52.82
CA ILE A 559 -5.67 -5.46 51.94
C ILE A 559 -5.95 -6.03 50.54
N PHE A 560 -4.98 -6.75 49.96
CA PHE A 560 -5.16 -7.35 48.64
C PHE A 560 -6.28 -8.37 48.61
N ASP A 561 -6.35 -9.29 49.57
CA ASP A 561 -7.37 -10.33 49.65
C ASP A 561 -8.79 -9.74 49.76
N GLN A 562 -8.95 -8.62 50.49
CA GLN A 562 -10.23 -7.91 50.55
C GLN A 562 -10.59 -7.22 49.23
N CYS A 563 -9.61 -6.64 48.54
CA CYS A 563 -9.79 -6.01 47.23
C CYS A 563 -9.84 -7.01 46.06
N GLU A 564 -9.47 -8.27 46.26
CA GLU A 564 -9.46 -9.30 45.22
C GLU A 564 -10.88 -9.56 44.69
N ASN A 565 -11.88 -9.51 45.57
CA ASN A 565 -13.29 -9.66 45.19
C ASN A 565 -13.75 -8.60 44.17
N PHE A 566 -13.24 -7.37 44.25
CA PHE A 566 -13.50 -6.33 43.26
C PHE A 566 -12.94 -6.71 41.88
N LEU A 567 -11.72 -7.23 41.82
CA LEU A 567 -11.10 -7.70 40.59
C LEU A 567 -11.83 -8.91 40.00
N ILE A 568 -12.32 -9.83 40.84
CA ILE A 568 -13.11 -11.00 40.42
C ILE A 568 -14.44 -10.55 39.80
N GLN A 569 -15.17 -9.62 40.45
CA GLN A 569 -16.45 -9.13 39.94
C GLN A 569 -16.32 -8.45 38.57
N GLU A 570 -15.25 -7.67 38.35
CA GLU A 570 -14.99 -7.05 37.05
C GLU A 570 -14.60 -8.08 35.97
N TYR A 571 -13.82 -9.09 36.34
CA TYR A 571 -13.48 -10.19 35.44
C TYR A 571 -14.71 -10.96 34.97
N GLU A 572 -15.60 -11.33 35.90
CA GLU A 572 -16.86 -12.04 35.59
C GLU A 572 -17.80 -11.20 34.71
N ARG A 573 -17.85 -9.88 34.91
CA ARG A 573 -18.65 -8.99 34.05
C ARG A 573 -18.17 -9.05 32.60
N VAL A 574 -16.85 -9.02 32.38
CA VAL A 574 -16.26 -9.01 31.03
C VAL A 574 -16.36 -10.38 30.35
N THR A 575 -16.15 -11.50 31.08
CA THR A 575 -16.31 -12.85 30.50
C THR A 575 -17.75 -13.13 30.09
N ARG A 576 -18.75 -12.72 30.89
CA ARG A 576 -20.17 -12.81 30.52
C ARG A 576 -20.52 -11.96 29.30
N ALA A 577 -19.96 -10.74 29.19
CA ALA A 577 -20.16 -9.88 28.02
C ALA A 577 -19.55 -10.46 26.72
N ARG A 578 -18.56 -11.36 26.83
CA ARG A 578 -17.89 -12.02 25.71
C ARG A 578 -18.41 -13.42 25.39
N GLY A 579 -19.41 -13.93 26.13
CA GLY A 579 -20.06 -15.22 25.87
C GLY A 579 -19.16 -16.44 26.10
N GLN A 580 -18.15 -16.34 26.98
CA GLN A 580 -17.29 -17.47 27.35
C GLN A 580 -17.81 -18.16 28.62
N GLU A 581 -18.13 -19.46 28.55
CA GLU A 581 -18.73 -20.25 29.65
C GLU A 581 -17.71 -20.79 30.67
N THR A 582 -16.40 -20.68 30.43
CA THR A 582 -15.35 -21.12 31.37
C THR A 582 -14.34 -20.00 31.62
N ALA A 583 -14.44 -19.38 32.79
CA ALA A 583 -13.50 -18.37 33.26
C ALA A 583 -12.39 -19.07 34.06
N LEU A 584 -11.11 -18.80 33.74
CA LEU A 584 -9.99 -19.27 34.55
C LEU A 584 -9.98 -18.54 35.90
N PRO A 585 -9.54 -19.17 37.01
CA PRO A 585 -9.40 -18.49 38.30
C PRO A 585 -8.51 -17.24 38.18
N LEU A 586 -8.87 -16.14 38.86
CA LEU A 586 -8.08 -14.89 38.84
C LEU A 586 -6.62 -15.10 39.29
N SER A 587 -6.40 -16.05 40.20
CA SER A 587 -5.08 -16.47 40.68
C SER A 587 -4.19 -17.10 39.59
N GLU A 588 -4.77 -17.58 38.50
CA GLU A 588 -4.06 -18.13 37.35
C GLU A 588 -3.85 -17.11 36.22
N LEU A 589 -4.39 -15.89 36.38
CA LEU A 589 -4.26 -14.82 35.40
C LEU A 589 -3.01 -13.97 35.66
N SER A 590 -2.31 -13.63 34.58
CA SER A 590 -1.25 -12.63 34.65
C SER A 590 -1.82 -11.26 34.98
N TRP A 591 -1.10 -10.45 35.76
CA TRP A 591 -1.53 -9.09 36.12
C TRP A 591 -1.79 -8.18 34.89
N LEU A 592 -1.14 -8.46 33.75
CA LEU A 592 -1.38 -7.74 32.49
C LEU A 592 -2.78 -7.98 31.94
N THR A 593 -3.28 -9.21 32.08
CA THR A 593 -4.66 -9.56 31.73
C THR A 593 -5.63 -8.79 32.61
N VAL A 594 -5.33 -8.70 33.92
CA VAL A 594 -6.15 -7.98 34.90
C VAL A 594 -6.14 -6.46 34.64
N LEU A 595 -4.99 -5.89 34.31
CA LEU A 595 -4.85 -4.48 33.94
C LEU A 595 -5.70 -4.09 32.73
N GLU A 596 -5.73 -4.94 31.69
CA GLU A 596 -6.52 -4.69 30.48
C GLU A 596 -8.03 -4.67 30.77
N LEU A 597 -8.47 -5.37 31.82
CA LEU A 597 -9.86 -5.35 32.29
C LEU A 597 -10.20 -4.04 33.00
N ILE A 598 -9.32 -3.59 33.92
CA ILE A 598 -9.52 -2.32 34.64
C ILE A 598 -9.56 -1.13 33.66
N ARG A 599 -8.75 -1.16 32.60
CA ARG A 599 -8.73 -0.11 31.56
C ARG A 599 -9.99 -0.01 30.71
N GLN A 600 -10.83 -1.05 30.69
CA GLN A 600 -12.09 -1.04 29.94
C GLN A 600 -13.24 -0.37 30.71
N GLN A 601 -13.00 0.17 31.91
CA GLN A 601 -14.01 0.96 32.60
C GLN A 601 -14.32 2.26 31.84
N PRO A 602 -15.60 2.62 31.63
CA PRO A 602 -15.96 4.01 31.39
C PRO A 602 -15.61 4.77 32.68
N THR A 603 -14.70 5.74 32.59
CA THR A 603 -14.31 6.63 33.69
C THR A 603 -15.52 6.96 34.58
N ARG A 604 -15.48 6.55 35.86
CA ARG A 604 -16.42 7.04 36.88
C ARG A 604 -16.25 8.56 36.91
N ARG A 605 -17.16 9.28 36.26
CA ARG A 605 -17.27 10.73 36.42
C ARG A 605 -17.75 10.97 37.84
N CYS A 606 -16.89 11.53 38.68
CA CYS A 606 -17.35 12.46 39.71
C CYS A 606 -17.82 13.75 39.03
#